data_AF-A0A7Z9WAP7-F1
#
_entry.id   AF-A0A7Z9WAP7-F1
#
_cell.length_a   1.000
_cell.length_b   1.000
_cell.length_c   1.000
_cell.angle_alpha   90.00
_cell.angle_beta   90.00
_cell.angle_gamma   90.00
#
_symmetry.space_group_name_H-M   'P 1'
#
loop_
_entity.id
_entity.type
_entity.pdbx_description
1 polymer ?
#
loop_
_entity_poly.entity_id
_entity_poly.type
_entity_poly.pdbx_seq_one_letter_code
_entity_poly.pdbx_strand_id
1 'polypeptide(L)'
;MDPSEGIDTGLAGLENIRRGFLTRTQNVIHGTTLVINAIIERKGARIAIVTTEGFRDSIEMRREIRYDIYDIGAVYPKPLVERPLRREVRERTLADGSVRRPLDEENARQVFEELSAQSV
;
A
#
# COMPACT_ATOMS: atom_id res chain seq x y z
N MET A 1 21.61 -3.73 -0.45
CA MET A 1 22.14 -3.16 -1.69
C MET A 1 21.06 -2.25 -2.23
N ASP A 2 21.36 -0.98 -2.44
CA ASP A 2 20.42 -0.04 -3.03
C ASP A 2 20.32 -0.35 -4.54
N PRO A 3 19.13 -0.65 -5.09
CA PRO A 3 18.96 -0.91 -6.52
C PRO A 3 19.47 0.22 -7.41
N SER A 4 19.53 1.45 -6.88
CA SER A 4 19.98 2.65 -7.61
C SER A 4 21.47 2.55 -8.00
N GLU A 5 22.30 1.91 -7.19
CA GLU A 5 23.74 1.73 -7.48
C GLU A 5 23.98 0.93 -8.76
N GLY A 6 23.12 -0.05 -9.05
CA GLY A 6 23.19 -0.84 -10.27
C GLY A 6 22.88 -0.02 -11.53
N ILE A 7 21.96 0.94 -11.41
CA ILE A 7 21.62 1.86 -12.49
C ILE A 7 22.78 2.80 -12.76
N ASP A 8 23.32 3.42 -11.70
CA ASP A 8 24.42 4.38 -11.81
C ASP A 8 25.65 3.74 -12.45
N THR A 9 25.98 2.52 -12.02
CA THR A 9 27.08 1.73 -12.60
C THR A 9 26.82 1.43 -14.08
N GLY A 10 25.60 1.04 -14.45
CA GLY A 10 25.22 0.78 -15.84
C GLY A 10 25.28 2.02 -16.74
N LEU A 11 24.78 3.16 -16.26
CA LEU A 11 24.82 4.43 -16.98
C LEU A 11 26.26 4.92 -17.17
N ALA A 12 27.09 4.84 -16.13
CA ALA A 12 28.51 5.16 -16.22
C ALA A 12 29.24 4.24 -17.22
N GLY A 13 28.92 2.94 -17.22
CA GLY A 13 29.43 1.99 -18.21
C GLY A 13 29.07 2.35 -19.65
N LEU A 14 27.82 2.75 -19.90
CA LEU A 14 27.36 3.14 -21.24
C LEU A 14 28.03 4.42 -21.74
N GLU A 15 28.27 5.39 -20.86
CA GLU A 15 29.02 6.61 -21.20
C GLU A 15 30.49 6.30 -21.54
N ASN A 16 31.10 5.32 -20.87
CA ASN A 16 32.44 4.83 -21.17
C ASN A 16 32.51 4.10 -22.52
N ILE A 17 31.47 3.36 -22.90
CA ILE A 17 31.38 2.67 -24.20
C ILE A 17 31.17 3.67 -25.33
N ARG A 18 30.33 4.69 -25.12
CA ARG A 18 30.03 5.71 -26.12
C ARG A 18 29.88 7.08 -25.46
N ARG A 19 30.89 7.93 -25.62
CA ARG A 19 30.83 9.32 -25.15
C ARG A 19 29.60 10.07 -25.68
N GLY A 20 28.99 10.85 -24.80
CA GLY A 20 27.76 11.59 -25.00
C GLY A 20 26.51 10.72 -25.08
N PHE A 21 26.56 9.46 -24.65
CA PHE A 21 25.38 8.58 -24.63
C PHE A 21 24.32 9.16 -23.70
N LEU A 22 24.72 9.55 -22.49
CA LEU A 22 23.80 10.16 -21.53
C LEU A 22 23.25 11.48 -22.04
N THR A 23 24.08 12.33 -22.64
CA THR A 23 23.67 13.65 -23.15
C THR A 23 22.68 13.56 -24.33
N ARG A 24 22.69 12.45 -25.08
CA ARG A 24 21.75 12.20 -26.20
C ARG A 24 20.52 11.40 -25.79
N THR A 25 20.45 10.96 -24.54
CA THR A 25 19.32 10.17 -24.03
C THR A 25 18.24 11.11 -23.53
N GLN A 26 17.06 11.07 -24.15
CA GLN A 26 15.95 11.96 -23.78
C GLN A 26 15.09 11.40 -22.65
N ASN A 27 15.00 10.07 -22.53
CA ASN A 27 14.16 9.40 -21.55
C ASN A 27 14.90 8.19 -20.97
N VAL A 28 14.73 7.97 -19.67
CA VAL A 28 15.18 6.77 -18.96
C VAL A 28 13.97 6.15 -18.28
N ILE A 29 13.75 4.86 -18.49
CA ILE A 29 12.69 4.11 -17.84
C ILE A 29 13.36 3.11 -16.91
N HIS A 30 13.16 3.26 -15.61
CA HIS A 30 13.64 2.32 -14.62
C HIS A 30 12.49 1.42 -14.14
N GLY A 31 12.56 0.14 -14.50
CA GLY A 31 11.68 -0.89 -13.96
C GLY A 31 12.37 -1.61 -12.81
N THR A 32 11.70 -1.70 -11.66
CA THR A 32 12.20 -2.44 -10.48
C THR A 32 11.10 -3.32 -9.89
N THR A 33 11.51 -4.40 -9.23
CA THR A 33 10.63 -5.30 -8.48
C THR A 33 10.60 -4.97 -6.98
N LEU A 34 11.27 -3.90 -6.55
CA LEU A 34 11.37 -3.52 -5.14
C LEU A 34 9.99 -3.45 -4.45
N VAL A 35 9.00 -2.85 -5.11
CA VAL A 35 7.65 -2.69 -4.54
C VAL A 35 6.97 -4.04 -4.33
N ILE A 36 6.98 -4.91 -5.34
CA ILE A 36 6.29 -6.20 -5.25
C ILE A 36 7.00 -7.12 -4.24
N ASN A 37 8.34 -7.10 -4.20
CA ASN A 37 9.11 -7.87 -3.22
C ASN A 37 8.87 -7.36 -1.79
N ALA A 38 8.80 -6.04 -1.58
CA ALA A 38 8.48 -5.48 -0.27
C ALA A 38 7.10 -5.91 0.24
N ILE A 39 6.10 -6.03 -0.66
CA ILE A 39 4.76 -6.53 -0.31
C ILE A 39 4.80 -8.03 0.01
N ILE A 40 5.42 -8.84 -0.85
CA ILE A 40 5.51 -10.31 -0.69
C ILE A 40 6.25 -10.65 0.61
N GLU A 41 7.38 -9.99 0.86
CA GLU A 41 8.23 -10.21 2.03
C GLU A 41 7.73 -9.48 3.28
N ARG A 42 6.65 -8.69 3.17
CA ARG A 42 6.12 -7.81 4.23
C ARG A 42 7.18 -6.86 4.84
N LYS A 43 8.11 -6.40 4.02
CA LYS A 43 9.18 -5.47 4.40
C LYS A 43 8.79 -4.03 4.05
N GLY A 44 7.69 -3.56 4.63
CA GLY A 44 7.19 -2.20 4.48
C GLY A 44 7.14 -1.46 5.81
N ALA A 45 6.74 -0.18 5.75
CA ALA A 45 6.37 0.55 6.94
C ALA A 45 5.20 -0.14 7.64
N ARG A 46 5.16 -0.06 8.98
CA ARG A 46 3.97 -0.43 9.73
C ARG A 46 2.88 0.58 9.37
N ILE A 47 1.70 0.09 9.02
CA ILE A 47 0.58 0.92 8.56
C ILE A 47 -0.71 0.56 9.27
N ALA A 48 -1.61 1.53 9.37
CA ALA A 48 -2.96 1.39 9.85
C ALA A 48 -3.95 1.69 8.72
N ILE A 49 -5.17 1.16 8.83
CA ILE A 49 -6.27 1.51 7.94
C ILE A 49 -7.40 2.11 8.77
N VAL A 50 -7.94 3.22 8.29
CA VAL A 50 -9.10 3.88 8.87
C VAL A 50 -10.25 3.74 7.88
N THR A 51 -11.34 3.12 8.32
CA THR A 51 -12.53 2.90 7.50
C THR A 51 -13.75 3.56 8.13
N THR A 52 -14.87 3.59 7.41
CA THR A 52 -16.14 3.98 8.00
C THR A 52 -16.58 3.01 9.09
N GLU A 53 -17.23 3.49 10.15
CA GLU A 53 -17.88 2.65 11.16
C GLU A 53 -18.72 1.52 10.53
N GLY A 54 -18.49 0.28 10.95
CA GLY A 54 -19.07 -0.93 10.38
C GLY A 54 -18.27 -1.58 9.23
N PHE A 55 -17.14 -1.00 8.81
CA PHE A 55 -16.32 -1.48 7.69
C PHE A 55 -14.89 -1.87 8.11
N ARG A 56 -14.62 -2.04 9.41
CA ARG A 56 -13.30 -2.44 9.93
C ARG A 56 -12.71 -3.68 9.27
N ASP A 57 -13.55 -4.68 9.02
CA ASP A 57 -13.12 -6.02 8.63
C ASP A 57 -13.18 -6.24 7.10
N SER A 58 -13.43 -5.19 6.30
CA SER A 58 -13.56 -5.31 4.84
C SER A 58 -12.34 -5.93 4.15
N ILE A 59 -11.12 -5.66 4.62
CA ILE A 59 -9.90 -6.26 4.04
C ILE A 59 -9.70 -7.73 4.43
N GLU A 60 -10.33 -8.18 5.53
CA GLU A 60 -10.33 -9.59 5.95
C GLU A 60 -11.33 -10.39 5.12
N MET A 61 -12.51 -9.82 4.93
CA MET A 61 -13.59 -10.42 4.15
C MET A 61 -13.19 -10.58 2.68
N ARG A 62 -12.33 -9.69 2.17
CA ARG A 62 -11.89 -9.64 0.77
C ARG A 62 -13.08 -9.42 -0.16
N ARG A 63 -12.80 -9.45 -1.47
CA ARG A 63 -13.84 -9.63 -2.49
C ARG A 63 -13.99 -11.12 -2.74
N GLU A 64 -15.17 -11.57 -3.16
CA GLU A 64 -15.49 -12.97 -3.47
C GLU A 64 -14.74 -13.55 -4.70
N ILE A 65 -13.51 -13.09 -4.95
CA ILE A 65 -12.66 -13.55 -6.03
C ILE A 65 -11.92 -14.79 -5.54
N ARG A 66 -12.31 -15.97 -6.04
CA ARG A 66 -11.58 -17.23 -5.83
C ARG A 66 -10.62 -17.45 -6.99
N TYR A 67 -9.33 -17.57 -6.69
CA TYR A 67 -8.30 -17.85 -7.69
C TYR A 67 -8.36 -19.30 -8.19
N ASP A 68 -8.71 -20.22 -7.31
CA ASP A 68 -9.08 -21.59 -7.65
C ASP A 68 -10.50 -21.84 -7.12
N ILE A 69 -11.46 -21.92 -8.04
CA ILE A 69 -12.88 -22.05 -7.70
C ILE A 69 -13.22 -23.44 -7.14
N TYR A 70 -12.36 -24.44 -7.33
CA TYR A 70 -12.58 -25.83 -6.91
C TYR A 70 -11.88 -26.20 -5.60
N ASP A 71 -10.89 -25.41 -5.17
CA ASP A 71 -10.26 -25.60 -3.86
C ASP A 71 -11.11 -24.98 -2.73
N ILE A 72 -11.95 -25.82 -2.13
CA ILE A 72 -12.81 -25.45 -1.00
C ILE A 72 -11.98 -25.19 0.27
N GLY A 73 -10.77 -25.76 0.36
CA GLY A 73 -9.87 -25.67 1.51
C GLY A 73 -8.86 -24.53 1.42
N ALA A 74 -8.93 -23.69 0.39
CA ALA A 74 -7.95 -22.65 0.12
C ALA A 74 -7.75 -21.71 1.33
N VAL A 75 -6.52 -21.64 1.83
CA VAL A 75 -6.12 -20.72 2.89
C VAL A 75 -5.62 -19.43 2.27
N TYR A 76 -6.35 -18.34 2.50
CA TYR A 76 -5.95 -17.03 2.00
C TYR A 76 -4.81 -16.43 2.82
N PRO A 77 -3.92 -15.63 2.19
CA PRO A 77 -2.87 -14.92 2.91
C PRO A 77 -3.49 -13.92 3.89
N LYS A 78 -2.92 -13.81 5.09
CA LYS A 78 -3.32 -12.81 6.09
C LYS A 78 -3.32 -11.40 5.47
N PRO A 79 -4.24 -10.48 5.84
CA PRO A 79 -4.18 -9.12 5.32
C PRO A 79 -2.87 -8.40 5.66
N LEU A 80 -2.57 -7.31 4.94
CA LEU A 80 -1.37 -6.50 5.18
C LEU A 80 -1.43 -5.74 6.51
N VAL A 81 -2.63 -5.27 6.87
CA VAL A 81 -2.88 -4.56 8.14
C VAL A 81 -3.52 -5.52 9.13
N GLU A 82 -2.91 -5.71 10.29
CA GLU A 82 -3.46 -6.53 11.35
C GLU A 82 -4.70 -5.88 11.98
N ARG A 83 -5.62 -6.70 12.49
CA ARG A 83 -6.90 -6.23 13.05
C ARG A 83 -6.77 -5.15 14.15
N PRO A 84 -5.75 -5.18 15.03
CA PRO A 84 -5.51 -4.10 16.00
C PRO A 84 -5.07 -2.77 15.39
N LEU A 85 -4.73 -2.70 14.11
CA LEU A 85 -4.37 -1.47 13.37
C LEU A 85 -5.45 -1.06 12.37
N ARG A 86 -6.62 -1.71 12.42
CA ARG A 86 -7.82 -1.31 11.68
C ARG A 86 -8.69 -0.50 12.63
N ARG A 87 -8.94 0.76 12.29
CA ARG A 87 -9.77 1.68 13.05
C ARG A 87 -10.95 2.15 12.22
N GLU A 88 -11.94 2.66 12.90
CA GLU A 88 -13.16 3.15 12.29
C GLU A 88 -13.39 4.60 12.71
N VAL A 89 -13.88 5.40 11.78
CA VAL A 89 -14.39 6.74 12.05
C VAL A 89 -15.88 6.80 11.81
N ARG A 90 -16.55 7.57 12.67
CA ARG A 90 -17.98 7.81 12.61
C ARG A 90 -18.30 8.81 11.50
N GLU A 91 -18.59 8.29 10.32
CA GLU A 91 -19.11 9.05 9.19
C GLU A 91 -20.08 8.17 8.36
N ARG A 92 -20.84 8.77 7.44
CA ARG A 92 -21.45 8.05 6.33
C ARG A 92 -21.69 8.94 5.12
N THR A 93 -21.04 8.62 4.00
CA THR A 93 -21.40 9.09 2.65
C THR A 93 -22.12 7.99 1.85
N LEU A 94 -23.19 8.34 1.15
CA LEU A 94 -23.99 7.42 0.33
C LEU A 94 -23.45 7.33 -1.11
N ALA A 95 -23.95 6.34 -1.86
CA ALA A 95 -23.49 6.07 -3.22
C ALA A 95 -23.78 7.21 -4.22
N ASP A 96 -24.76 8.07 -3.91
CA ASP A 96 -25.07 9.28 -4.69
C ASP A 96 -24.21 10.50 -4.28
N GLY A 97 -23.28 10.31 -3.35
CA GLY A 97 -22.43 11.37 -2.80
C GLY A 97 -23.08 12.17 -1.67
N SER A 98 -24.33 11.90 -1.30
CA SER A 98 -24.98 12.60 -0.20
C SER A 98 -24.43 12.15 1.17
N VAL A 99 -24.32 13.10 2.10
CA VAL A 99 -23.82 12.83 3.46
C VAL A 99 -24.99 12.40 4.35
N ARG A 100 -25.05 11.12 4.70
CA ARG A 100 -26.02 10.58 5.68
C ARG A 100 -25.60 10.89 7.11
N ARG A 101 -24.29 10.86 7.40
CA ARG A 101 -23.73 11.23 8.70
C ARG A 101 -22.43 12.01 8.45
N PRO A 102 -22.33 13.27 8.87
CA PRO A 102 -21.07 14.01 8.74
C PRO A 102 -19.98 13.35 9.57
N LEU A 103 -18.72 13.62 9.23
CA LEU A 103 -17.58 13.15 9.99
C LEU A 103 -17.64 13.71 11.43
N ASP A 104 -17.57 12.81 12.40
CA ASP A 104 -17.31 13.16 13.80
C ASP A 104 -15.80 13.45 13.95
N GLU A 105 -15.41 14.72 13.83
CA GLU A 105 -14.01 15.15 13.89
C GLU A 105 -13.33 14.82 15.23
N GLU A 106 -14.09 14.84 16.31
CA GLU A 106 -13.60 14.49 17.65
C GLU A 106 -13.24 13.00 17.73
N ASN A 107 -14.16 12.15 17.27
CA ASN A 107 -13.89 10.71 17.16
C ASN A 107 -12.70 10.42 16.22
N ALA A 108 -12.61 11.12 15.08
CA ALA A 108 -11.51 10.93 14.14
C ALA A 108 -10.16 11.30 14.78
N ARG A 109 -10.09 12.43 15.51
CA ARG A 109 -8.86 12.85 16.19
C ARG A 109 -8.41 11.84 17.23
N GLN A 110 -9.33 11.35 18.07
CA GLN A 110 -9.03 10.32 19.06
C GLN A 110 -8.48 9.05 18.41
N VAL A 111 -9.07 8.61 17.29
CA VAL A 111 -8.58 7.46 16.53
C VAL A 111 -7.15 7.68 16.03
N PHE A 112 -6.83 8.86 15.49
CA PHE A 112 -5.47 9.17 15.02
C PHE A 112 -4.47 9.31 16.16
N GLU A 113 -4.87 9.84 17.32
CA GLU A 113 -4.03 9.89 18.52
C GLU A 113 -3.69 8.48 19.03
N GLU A 114 -4.67 7.58 19.09
CA GLU A 114 -4.46 6.17 19.46
C GLU A 114 -3.52 5.44 18.50
N LEU A 115 -3.63 5.72 17.19
CA LEU A 115 -2.76 5.12 16.17
C LEU A 115 -1.33 5.66 16.27
N SER A 116 -1.20 6.98 16.47
CA SER A 116 0.11 7.64 16.65
C SER A 116 0.84 7.08 17.88
N ALA A 117 0.12 6.84 18.98
CA ALA A 117 0.66 6.21 20.19
C ALA A 117 1.16 4.77 19.94
N GLN A 118 0.65 4.09 18.92
CA GLN A 118 1.10 2.76 18.51
C GLN A 118 2.29 2.79 17.55
N SER A 119 2.87 3.96 17.24
CA SER A 119 3.98 4.13 16.29
C SER A 119 3.64 3.63 14.88
N VAL A 120 2.47 4.08 14.37
CA VAL A 120 1.95 3.79 13.03
C VAL A 120 1.52 5.09 12.38
#